data_AF-A0A328WFD3-F1
#
_entry.id   AF-A0A328WFD3-F1
#
_cell.length_a   1.000
_cell.length_b   1.000
_cell.length_c   1.000
_cell.angle_alpha   90.00
_cell.angle_beta   90.00
_cell.angle_gamma   90.00
#
_symmetry.space_group_name_H-M   'P 1'
#
loop_
_entity.id
_entity.type
_entity.pdbx_description
1 polymer ?
#
loop_
_entity_poly.entity_id
_entity_poly.type
_entity_poly.pdbx_seq_one_letter_code
_entity_poly.pdbx_strand_id
1 'polypeptide(L)'
;MAKKGQIFHHYSFETKKKAVAMRLEGMTKKEVASALQISDIGRLKVWMRKYRELGEEGLVDRRRRNVYSDPTERDQKEQLSQV
;
A
#
# COMPACT_ATOMS: atom_id res chain seq x y z
N MET A 1 5.57 17.74 -12.46
CA MET A 1 7.01 17.45 -12.24
C MET A 1 7.21 17.06 -10.79
N ALA A 2 8.08 16.09 -10.50
CA ALA A 2 8.45 15.78 -9.12
C ALA A 2 9.26 16.95 -8.54
N LYS A 3 9.01 17.31 -7.28
CA LYS A 3 9.76 18.38 -6.60
C LYS A 3 11.02 17.81 -5.95
N LYS A 4 12.13 18.55 -5.97
CA LYS A 4 13.37 18.18 -5.28
C LYS A 4 13.06 17.95 -3.78
N GLY A 5 13.43 16.78 -3.26
CA GLY A 5 13.13 16.36 -1.87
C GLY A 5 11.80 15.60 -1.68
N GLN A 6 11.05 15.29 -2.75
CA GLN A 6 9.84 14.49 -2.64
C GLN A 6 10.17 13.03 -2.25
N ILE A 7 9.66 12.60 -1.10
CA ILE A 7 9.77 11.21 -0.64
C ILE A 7 8.61 10.39 -1.24
N PHE A 8 8.96 9.27 -1.88
CA PHE A 8 7.98 8.32 -2.40
C PHE A 8 7.82 7.16 -1.43
N HIS A 9 6.64 7.04 -0.84
CA HIS A 9 6.26 5.86 -0.07
C HIS A 9 5.95 4.71 -1.03
N HIS A 10 6.68 3.61 -0.85
CA HIS A 10 6.46 2.35 -1.53
C HIS A 10 5.65 1.42 -0.62
N TYR A 11 4.65 0.76 -1.19
CA TYR A 11 3.83 -0.23 -0.50
C TYR A 11 4.00 -1.57 -1.21
N SER A 12 4.23 -2.63 -0.44
CA SER A 12 4.37 -3.99 -0.97
C SER A 12 3.08 -4.46 -1.64
N PHE A 13 3.18 -5.51 -2.45
CA PHE A 13 2.00 -6.12 -3.07
C PHE A 13 1.01 -6.60 -2.01
N GLU A 14 1.50 -7.17 -0.92
CA GLU A 14 0.69 -7.68 0.19
C GLU A 14 -0.11 -6.57 0.87
N THR A 15 0.52 -5.42 1.16
CA THR A 15 -0.19 -4.27 1.74
C THR A 15 -1.32 -3.79 0.82
N LYS A 16 -1.07 -3.75 -0.49
CA LYS A 16 -2.10 -3.38 -1.47
C LYS A 16 -3.25 -4.38 -1.51
N LYS A 17 -2.93 -5.68 -1.48
CA LYS A 17 -3.91 -6.77 -1.49
C LYS A 17 -4.78 -6.72 -0.22
N LYS A 18 -4.17 -6.56 0.95
CA LYS A 18 -4.87 -6.38 2.23
C LYS A 18 -5.76 -5.15 2.23
N ALA A 19 -5.26 -4.02 1.72
CA ALA A 19 -6.04 -2.80 1.56
C ALA A 19 -7.31 -2.98 0.72
N VAL A 20 -7.21 -3.72 -0.40
CA VAL A 20 -8.35 -4.02 -1.26
C VAL A 20 -9.32 -4.98 -0.56
N ALA A 21 -8.83 -6.04 0.09
CA ALA A 21 -9.65 -7.00 0.81
C ALA A 21 -10.51 -6.32 1.89
N MET A 22 -9.90 -5.48 2.74
CA MET A 22 -10.63 -4.70 3.75
C MET A 22 -11.68 -3.78 3.12
N ARG A 23 -11.41 -3.26 1.93
CA ARG A 23 -12.37 -2.43 1.19
C ARG A 23 -13.55 -3.21 0.64
N LEU A 24 -13.34 -4.48 0.26
CA LEU A 24 -14.39 -5.40 -0.18
C LEU A 24 -15.25 -5.88 0.99
N GLU A 25 -14.67 -6.01 2.18
CA GLU A 25 -15.37 -6.28 3.44
C GLU A 25 -16.27 -5.12 3.91
N GLY A 26 -16.23 -3.97 3.20
CA GLY A 26 -17.09 -2.82 3.47
C GLY A 26 -16.43 -1.70 4.27
N MET A 27 -15.17 -1.84 4.67
CA MET A 27 -14.47 -0.79 5.42
C MET A 27 -14.33 0.51 4.61
N THR A 28 -14.35 1.63 5.31
CA THR A 28 -14.17 2.94 4.68
C THR A 28 -12.71 3.15 4.28
N LYS A 29 -12.47 4.12 3.37
CA LYS A 29 -11.10 4.45 2.93
C LYS A 29 -10.24 4.95 4.09
N LYS A 30 -10.85 5.63 5.06
CA LYS A 30 -10.14 6.19 6.22
C LYS A 30 -9.71 5.09 7.18
N GLU A 31 -10.60 4.15 7.48
CA GLU A 31 -10.29 3.00 8.35
C GLU A 31 -9.18 2.14 7.76
N VAL A 32 -9.26 1.81 6.47
CA VAL A 32 -8.20 1.05 5.80
C VAL A 32 -6.88 1.81 5.80
N ALA A 33 -6.90 3.13 5.57
CA ALA A 33 -5.69 3.93 5.58
C ALA A 33 -5.06 3.98 6.98
N SER A 34 -5.85 4.13 8.03
CA SER A 34 -5.36 4.09 9.41
C SER A 34 -4.82 2.71 9.78
N ALA A 35 -5.53 1.63 9.44
CA ALA A 35 -5.16 0.26 9.79
C ALA A 35 -3.88 -0.24 9.10
N LEU A 36 -3.57 0.29 7.91
CA LEU A 36 -2.38 -0.07 7.14
C LEU A 36 -1.33 1.05 7.09
N GLN A 37 -1.49 2.08 7.94
CA GLN A 37 -0.61 3.25 8.00
C GLN A 37 -0.35 3.90 6.62
N ILE A 38 -1.37 3.90 5.76
CA ILE A 38 -1.29 4.49 4.42
C ILE A 38 -1.46 5.99 4.55
N SER A 39 -0.38 6.72 4.33
CA SER A 39 -0.36 8.19 4.49
C SER A 39 -1.20 8.92 3.44
N ASP A 40 -1.48 8.30 2.29
CA ASP A 40 -2.23 8.91 1.20
C ASP A 40 -3.43 8.06 0.77
N ILE A 41 -4.63 8.55 1.07
CA ILE A 41 -5.90 7.91 0.71
C ILE A 41 -6.10 7.84 -0.82
N GLY A 42 -5.47 8.74 -1.59
CA GLY A 42 -5.50 8.74 -3.05
C GLY A 42 -4.91 7.44 -3.63
N ARG A 43 -3.82 6.94 -3.05
CA ARG A 43 -3.19 5.65 -3.43
C ARG A 43 -4.19 4.50 -3.34
N LEU A 44 -4.99 4.45 -2.27
CA LEU A 44 -6.03 3.43 -2.09
C LEU A 44 -7.10 3.49 -3.20
N LYS A 45 -7.49 4.70 -3.63
CA LYS A 45 -8.44 4.86 -4.76
C LYS A 45 -7.86 4.29 -6.06
N VAL A 46 -6.58 4.53 -6.31
CA VAL A 46 -5.88 4.02 -7.50
C VAL A 46 -5.82 2.49 -7.47
N TRP A 47 -5.49 1.90 -6.33
CA TRP A 47 -5.47 0.44 -6.17
C TRP A 47 -6.84 -0.18 -6.39
N MET A 48 -7.89 0.39 -5.80
CA MET A 48 -9.27 -0.06 -6.03
C MET A 48 -9.68 0.03 -7.50
N ARG A 49 -9.30 1.10 -8.20
CA ARG A 49 -9.58 1.23 -9.64
C ARG A 49 -8.88 0.13 -10.43
N LYS A 50 -7.57 -0.04 -10.22
CA LYS A 50 -6.79 -1.07 -10.93
C LYS A 50 -7.28 -2.49 -10.63
N TYR A 51 -7.69 -2.74 -9.38
CA TYR A 51 -8.26 -4.03 -9.00
C TYR A 51 -9.58 -4.31 -9.71
N ARG A 52 -10.43 -3.31 -9.92
CA ARG A 52 -11.67 -3.48 -10.70
C ARG A 52 -11.41 -3.73 -12.19
N GLU A 53 -10.34 -3.16 -12.73
CA GLU A 53 -10.00 -3.29 -14.16
C GLU A 53 -9.26 -4.60 -14.48
N LEU A 54 -8.35 -5.03 -13.60
CA LEU A 54 -7.36 -6.10 -13.88
C LEU A 54 -7.25 -7.14 -12.76
N GLY A 55 -8.10 -7.07 -11.73
CA GLY A 55 -7.99 -7.92 -10.55
C GLY A 55 -6.68 -7.72 -9.79
N GLU A 56 -6.15 -8.80 -9.22
CA GLU A 56 -4.90 -8.78 -8.45
C GLU A 56 -3.69 -8.33 -9.29
N GLU A 57 -3.65 -8.67 -10.58
CA GLU A 57 -2.57 -8.26 -11.49
C GLU A 57 -2.44 -6.73 -11.62
N GLY A 58 -3.54 -6.00 -11.40
CA GLY A 58 -3.55 -4.54 -11.38
C GLY A 58 -2.76 -3.93 -10.22
N LEU A 59 -2.54 -4.68 -9.14
CA LEU A 59 -1.82 -4.21 -7.94
C LEU A 59 -0.29 -4.41 -8.05
N VAL A 60 0.15 -5.26 -8.99
CA VAL A 60 1.56 -5.51 -9.29
C VAL A 60 2.21 -4.26 -9.89
N ASP A 61 3.37 -3.87 -9.36
CA ASP A 61 4.10 -2.74 -9.90
C ASP A 61 4.87 -3.13 -11.17
N ARG A 62 4.24 -2.86 -12.33
CA ARG A 62 4.83 -3.15 -13.65
C ARG A 62 6.02 -2.25 -14.01
N ARG A 63 6.29 -1.17 -13.26
CA ARG A 63 7.44 -0.28 -13.52
C ARG A 63 8.77 -0.88 -13.06
N ARG A 64 8.73 -1.89 -12.19
CA ARG A 64 9.91 -2.55 -11.63
C ARG A 64 9.93 -4.01 -12.09
N ARG A 65 10.26 -4.24 -13.37
CA ARG A 65 10.71 -5.57 -13.84
C ARG A 65 12.15 -5.90 -13.38
N ASN A 66 12.64 -5.24 -12.33
CA ASN A 66 14.00 -5.38 -11.82
C ASN A 66 13.96 -5.81 -10.34
N VAL A 67 14.09 -7.12 -10.15
CA VAL A 67 14.90 -7.82 -9.13
C VAL A 67 15.06 -7.08 -7.79
N TYR A 68 14.36 -7.57 -6.76
CA TYR A 68 14.54 -7.29 -5.32
C TYR A 68 14.39 -5.83 -4.85
N SER A 69 13.29 -5.54 -4.15
CA SER A 69 13.25 -4.59 -3.02
C SER A 69 11.89 -4.73 -2.34
N ASP A 70 11.82 -5.55 -1.28
CA ASP A 70 10.76 -5.47 -0.27
C ASP A 70 11.32 -4.66 0.91
N PRO A 71 10.89 -3.39 1.11
CA PRO A 71 11.28 -2.62 2.28
C PRO A 71 10.07 -2.51 3.22
N THR A 72 9.56 -3.62 3.74
CA THR A 72 8.40 -3.60 4.66
C THR A 72 8.67 -4.13 6.07
N GLU A 73 9.93 -4.23 6.51
CA GLU A 73 10.28 -4.64 7.88
C GLU A 73 10.82 -3.51 8.78
N ARG A 74 10.27 -2.29 8.70
CA ARG A 74 10.70 -1.18 9.60
C ARG A 74 9.66 -0.59 10.55
N ASP A 75 8.37 -0.90 10.43
CA ASP A 75 7.36 -0.28 11.31
C ASP A 75 6.76 -1.21 12.39
N GLN A 76 7.10 -2.51 12.39
CA GLN A 76 6.51 -3.47 13.34
C GLN A 76 7.38 -3.82 14.57
N LYS A 77 8.65 -3.41 14.63
CA LYS A 77 9.55 -3.83 15.73
C LYS A 77 9.70 -2.82 16.88
N GLU A 78 9.15 -1.61 16.78
CA GLU A 78 9.32 -0.60 17.84
C GLU A 78 8.22 -0.62 18.92
N GLN A 79 7.13 -1.37 18.72
CA GLN A 79 6.00 -1.45 19.66
C GLN A 79 6.07 -2.64 20.63
N LEU A 80 7.00 -3.59 20.44
CA LEU A 80 7.08 -4.82 21.27
C LEU A 80 8.25 -4.85 22.27
N SER A 81 9.02 -3.78 22.40
CA SER A 81 10.16 -3.70 23.35
C SER A 81 9.79 -3.08 24.71
N GLN A 82 8.52 -2.79 24.96
CA GLN A 82 8.01 -2.43 26.28
C GLN A 82 7.03 -3.49 26.79
N VAL A 83 7.55 -4.68 27.09
CA VAL A 83 7.02 -5.58 28.14
C VAL A 83 8.18 -6.36 28.75
#